data_AF-A0A9P1D7V7-F1
#
_entry.id   AF-A0A9P1D7V7-F1
#
_cell.length_a   1.000
_cell.length_b   1.000
_cell.length_c   1.000
_cell.angle_alpha   90.00
_cell.angle_beta   90.00
_cell.angle_gamma   90.00
#
_symmetry.space_group_name_H-M   'P 1'
#
loop_
_entity.id
_entity.type
_entity.pdbx_description
1 polymer ?
#
loop_
_entity_poly.entity_id
_entity_poly.type
_entity_poly.pdbx_seq_one_letter_code
_entity_poly.pdbx_strand_id
1 'polypeptide(L)'
;KVGETAPEKMSAWFSLASAMMSDSDWEVADARPDASLSHRSCPWGGHLIKIDLKNLHIQGAPERASDLMVRPEVRGQHHDRFFEENKIEWQETLAPGDALVEQPSQMFILRMAALLFGNFACHGPFMQKGCLEARTFPVLARHQLRRDFPEEGDSSYAVFTSDGVGQEQMTICRNTDKHQHFRIVLVFSTPTTGSFWVDWTSPSFQMLTDTTYTVMHWYMNRPGVQQMRAIDENFYVCLALRNYNRGPPMIPDESGTTAIRANGWENSQRPRSWTRFQTGDGKFHLAEYLKCFTESLGHGIPAFDTLDGKVLVPYQCVVLRRQWESVRDYVQAALTLQRAAYRRANGGSRAPSLTEDAALRYAEGAAQLPKVNWCAGELKAPWTLEPTRVLVRKTTLECDEETNELVPVRKTKSESTTRMVAFSV
;
A
#
# COMPACT_ATOMS: atom_id res chain seq x y z
N LYS A 1 5.39 -20.99 -10.18
CA LYS A 1 4.22 -20.08 -10.19
C LYS A 1 4.67 -18.77 -9.58
N VAL A 2 4.65 -17.67 -10.34
CA VAL A 2 4.93 -16.33 -9.81
C VAL A 2 3.82 -16.04 -8.79
N GLY A 3 4.20 -15.87 -7.52
CA GLY A 3 3.25 -15.55 -6.46
C GLY A 3 2.49 -14.26 -6.79
N GLU A 4 1.28 -14.12 -6.25
CA GLU A 4 0.50 -12.88 -6.34
C GLU A 4 1.40 -11.66 -6.15
N THR A 5 1.20 -10.67 -7.00
CA THR A 5 1.98 -9.44 -6.90
C THR A 5 1.66 -8.78 -5.55
N ALA A 6 2.66 -8.19 -4.89
CA ALA A 6 2.47 -7.47 -3.62
C ALA A 6 1.26 -6.49 -3.59
N PRO A 7 0.86 -5.83 -4.69
CA PRO A 7 -0.37 -5.04 -4.76
C PRO A 7 -1.68 -5.78 -4.43
N GLU A 8 -1.87 -7.01 -4.92
CA GLU A 8 -3.11 -7.77 -4.73
C GLU A 8 -3.29 -8.13 -3.26
N LYS A 9 -2.20 -8.60 -2.63
CA LYS A 9 -2.15 -8.91 -1.21
C LYS A 9 -2.47 -7.69 -0.35
N MET A 10 -1.87 -6.53 -0.63
CA MET A 10 -2.11 -5.32 0.15
C MET A 10 -3.59 -4.90 0.11
N SER A 11 -4.26 -5.02 -1.05
CA SER A 11 -5.69 -4.76 -1.18
C SER A 11 -6.55 -5.72 -0.34
N ALA A 12 -6.18 -7.01 -0.30
CA ALA A 12 -6.85 -8.01 0.52
C ALA A 12 -6.75 -7.68 2.02
N TRP A 13 -5.58 -7.21 2.48
CA TRP A 13 -5.40 -6.73 3.85
C TRP A 13 -6.29 -5.54 4.20
N PHE A 14 -6.37 -4.52 3.33
CA PHE A 14 -7.29 -3.40 3.58
C PHE A 14 -8.75 -3.85 3.60
N SER A 15 -9.11 -4.86 2.81
CA SER A 15 -10.45 -5.46 2.85
C SER A 15 -10.75 -6.18 4.18
N LEU A 16 -9.73 -6.59 4.94
CA LEU A 16 -9.86 -7.20 6.28
C LEU A 16 -9.77 -6.19 7.44
N ALA A 17 -9.42 -4.92 7.18
CA ALA A 17 -9.11 -3.95 8.24
C ALA A 17 -10.25 -3.78 9.27
N SER A 18 -11.51 -3.74 8.83
CA SER A 18 -12.65 -3.68 9.75
C SER A 18 -12.75 -4.93 10.63
N ALA A 19 -12.53 -6.13 10.07
CA ALA A 19 -12.50 -7.37 10.83
C ALA A 19 -11.29 -7.48 11.77
N MET A 20 -10.18 -6.80 11.47
CA MET A 20 -9.02 -6.69 12.38
C MET A 20 -9.34 -5.86 13.63
N MET A 21 -10.17 -4.83 13.48
CA MET A 21 -10.64 -3.99 14.58
C MET A 21 -11.73 -4.66 15.45
N SER A 22 -12.41 -5.68 14.92
CA SER A 22 -13.39 -6.45 15.68
C SER A 22 -12.74 -7.28 16.79
N ASP A 23 -13.44 -7.45 17.91
CA ASP A 23 -13.09 -8.37 18.99
C ASP A 23 -13.67 -9.77 18.76
N SER A 24 -14.57 -9.93 17.78
CA SER A 24 -15.11 -11.22 17.36
C SER A 24 -14.12 -12.01 16.50
N ASP A 25 -14.24 -13.33 16.49
CA ASP A 25 -13.52 -14.23 15.56
C ASP A 25 -11.99 -14.26 15.75
N TRP A 26 -11.53 -13.87 16.95
CA TRP A 26 -10.13 -13.94 17.37
C TRP A 26 -10.02 -14.87 18.59
N GLU A 27 -9.09 -15.82 18.53
CA GLU A 27 -8.70 -16.66 19.66
C GLU A 27 -7.66 -15.91 20.50
N VAL A 28 -7.91 -15.76 21.80
CA VAL A 28 -7.08 -14.95 22.69
C VAL A 28 -5.96 -15.82 23.28
N ALA A 29 -4.71 -15.43 23.02
CA ALA A 29 -3.52 -16.11 23.53
C ALA A 29 -2.97 -15.46 24.82
N ASP A 30 -3.09 -14.13 24.94
CA ASP A 30 -2.78 -13.37 26.15
C ASP A 30 -3.73 -12.17 26.27
N ALA A 31 -4.17 -11.84 27.48
CA ALA A 31 -5.07 -10.73 27.71
C ALA A 31 -4.78 -10.01 29.02
N ARG A 32 -4.72 -8.68 28.92
CA ARG A 32 -4.47 -7.75 30.00
C ARG A 32 -5.44 -6.56 29.89
N PRO A 33 -5.54 -5.72 30.93
CA PRO A 33 -6.44 -4.56 30.89
C PRO A 33 -6.13 -3.57 29.75
N ASP A 34 -4.86 -3.44 29.39
CA ASP A 34 -4.32 -2.45 28.44
C ASP A 34 -3.80 -3.07 27.14
N ALA A 35 -3.67 -4.40 27.05
CA ALA A 35 -3.23 -5.05 25.84
C ALA A 35 -3.74 -6.49 25.72
N SER A 36 -3.86 -7.00 24.50
CA SER A 36 -4.12 -8.42 24.26
C SER A 36 -3.42 -8.92 23.01
N LEU A 37 -3.00 -10.18 23.05
CA LEU A 37 -2.51 -10.95 21.92
C LEU A 37 -3.55 -11.98 21.53
N SER A 38 -3.90 -12.00 20.26
CA SER A 38 -4.88 -12.92 19.71
C SER A 38 -4.46 -13.38 18.33
N HIS A 39 -5.10 -14.44 17.84
CA HIS A 39 -4.80 -15.02 16.55
C HIS A 39 -6.06 -15.57 15.88
N ARG A 40 -5.96 -15.81 14.57
CA ARG A 40 -6.97 -16.56 13.80
C ARG A 40 -6.37 -17.13 12.54
N SER A 41 -7.07 -18.06 11.89
CA SER A 41 -6.70 -18.52 10.56
C SER A 41 -6.76 -17.38 9.55
N CYS A 42 -5.77 -17.32 8.67
CA CYS A 42 -5.73 -16.31 7.62
C CYS A 42 -6.55 -16.76 6.41
N PRO A 43 -7.41 -15.91 5.82
CA PRO A 43 -8.26 -16.29 4.66
C PRO A 43 -7.47 -16.76 3.43
N TRP A 44 -6.22 -16.34 3.30
CA TRP A 44 -5.31 -16.74 2.20
C TRP A 44 -4.25 -17.76 2.63
N GLY A 45 -4.44 -18.41 3.77
CA GLY A 45 -3.54 -19.45 4.30
C GLY A 45 -2.58 -18.92 5.37
N GLY A 46 -2.21 -19.80 6.29
CA GLY A 46 -1.44 -19.45 7.49
C GLY A 46 -2.31 -18.88 8.61
N HIS A 47 -1.71 -18.04 9.45
CA HIS A 47 -2.36 -17.39 10.58
C HIS A 47 -2.17 -15.88 10.56
N LEU A 48 -3.14 -15.16 11.12
CA LEU A 48 -3.02 -13.76 11.47
C LEU A 48 -2.82 -13.66 12.97
N ILE A 49 -1.89 -12.81 13.40
CA ILE A 49 -1.65 -12.48 14.79
C ILE A 49 -1.98 -11.02 15.00
N LYS A 50 -2.79 -10.75 16.02
CA LYS A 50 -3.28 -9.44 16.39
C LYS A 50 -2.77 -9.08 17.78
N ILE A 51 -2.05 -7.97 17.87
CA ILE A 51 -1.72 -7.30 19.13
C ILE A 51 -2.61 -6.06 19.21
N ASP A 52 -3.49 -6.02 20.19
CA ASP A 52 -4.43 -4.92 20.44
C ASP A 52 -4.00 -4.15 21.70
N LEU A 53 -3.55 -2.91 21.51
CA LEU A 53 -3.10 -2.00 22.57
C LEU A 53 -4.23 -1.00 22.86
N LYS A 54 -4.71 -0.99 24.10
CA LYS A 54 -5.87 -0.21 24.53
C LYS A 54 -5.42 0.98 25.38
N ASN A 55 -6.10 2.11 25.22
CA ASN A 55 -5.89 3.32 26.01
C ASN A 55 -4.44 3.86 25.97
N LEU A 56 -3.76 3.73 24.83
CA LEU A 56 -2.41 4.27 24.66
C LEU A 56 -2.47 5.81 24.67
N HIS A 57 -1.78 6.44 25.62
CA HIS A 57 -1.69 7.89 25.68
C HIS A 57 -0.70 8.43 24.64
N ILE A 58 -1.12 9.41 23.85
CA ILE A 58 -0.30 10.05 22.81
C ILE A 58 -0.26 11.56 23.04
N GLN A 59 0.89 12.05 23.49
CA GLN A 59 1.19 13.44 23.75
C GLN A 59 1.18 14.26 22.45
N GLY A 60 0.36 15.32 22.44
CA GLY A 60 0.19 16.16 21.25
C GLY A 60 -0.33 15.37 20.05
N ALA A 61 -1.29 14.47 20.31
CA ALA A 61 -2.10 13.90 19.24
C ALA A 61 -2.73 15.04 18.40
N PRO A 62 -2.83 14.85 17.07
CA PRO A 62 -3.46 15.84 16.18
C PRO A 62 -4.95 16.01 16.52
N GLU A 63 -5.51 17.17 16.17
CA GLU A 63 -6.96 17.44 16.34
C GLU A 63 -7.80 16.42 15.58
N ARG A 64 -7.39 16.09 14.35
CA ARG A 64 -8.00 15.05 13.52
C ARG A 64 -7.31 13.72 13.78
N ALA A 65 -8.00 12.81 14.45
CA ALA A 65 -7.46 11.50 14.86
C ALA A 65 -6.83 10.68 13.72
N SER A 66 -7.39 10.76 12.50
CA SER A 66 -6.86 10.04 11.33
C SER A 66 -5.45 10.47 10.93
N ASP A 67 -5.02 11.66 11.36
CA ASP A 67 -3.73 12.26 11.02
C ASP A 67 -2.64 11.84 12.03
N LEU A 68 -2.96 10.90 12.92
CA LEU A 68 -2.05 10.40 13.94
C LEU A 68 -0.76 9.80 13.32
N MET A 69 -0.92 8.99 12.28
CA MET A 69 0.18 8.36 11.57
C MET A 69 0.67 9.23 10.42
N VAL A 70 1.99 9.26 10.25
CA VAL A 70 2.70 10.08 9.27
C VAL A 70 2.91 9.29 7.98
N ARG A 71 2.67 9.93 6.83
CA ARG A 71 2.91 9.34 5.50
C ARG A 71 4.35 8.81 5.32
N PRO A 72 4.54 7.71 4.57
CA PRO A 72 5.86 7.13 4.34
C PRO A 72 6.86 8.10 3.69
N GLU A 73 6.42 8.96 2.78
CA GLU A 73 7.24 9.95 2.08
C GLU A 73 7.87 10.95 3.08
N VAL A 74 7.05 11.46 4.01
CA VAL A 74 7.50 12.39 5.06
C VAL A 74 8.44 11.70 6.02
N ARG A 75 8.12 10.46 6.42
CA ARG A 75 8.97 9.64 7.28
C ARG A 75 10.34 9.39 6.65
N GLY A 76 10.40 9.14 5.34
CA GLY A 76 11.65 8.90 4.62
C GLY A 76 12.49 10.15 4.38
N GLN A 77 11.87 11.33 4.33
CA GLN A 77 12.59 12.60 4.23
C GLN A 77 13.11 13.07 5.59
N HIS A 78 12.38 12.81 6.67
CA HIS A 78 12.73 13.28 8.00
C HIS A 78 13.91 12.48 8.58
N HIS A 79 15.09 13.11 8.62
CA HIS A 79 16.27 12.54 9.23
C HIS A 79 16.23 12.75 10.74
N ASP A 80 15.73 11.76 11.46
CA ASP A 80 15.89 11.72 12.91
C ASP A 80 17.27 11.16 13.27
N ARG A 81 18.15 12.00 13.82
CA ARG A 81 19.49 11.59 14.26
C ARG A 81 19.46 10.56 15.37
N PHE A 82 18.33 10.39 16.07
CA PHE A 82 18.22 9.47 17.18
C PHE A 82 17.89 8.03 16.76
N PHE A 83 17.50 7.78 15.49
CA PHE A 83 16.99 6.46 15.05
C PHE A 83 17.58 5.96 13.75
N GLU A 84 18.87 5.66 13.75
CA GLU A 84 19.49 4.97 12.62
C GLU A 84 18.85 3.57 12.39
N GLU A 85 18.48 2.86 13.44
CA GLU A 85 17.90 1.51 13.36
C GLU A 85 16.49 1.43 12.74
N ASN A 86 15.76 2.56 12.71
CA ASN A 86 14.42 2.64 12.11
C ASN A 86 14.36 3.67 10.98
N LYS A 87 15.52 4.06 10.45
CA LYS A 87 15.60 4.98 9.32
C LYS A 87 14.96 4.30 8.13
N ILE A 88 13.97 4.94 7.53
CA ILE A 88 13.46 4.54 6.23
C ILE A 88 13.95 5.55 5.21
N GLU A 89 14.29 5.10 4.02
CA GLU A 89 14.70 5.96 2.91
C GLU A 89 13.63 5.89 1.82
N TRP A 90 13.05 7.05 1.51
CA TRP A 90 12.02 7.17 0.49
C TRP A 90 12.63 6.99 -0.91
N GLN A 91 12.15 6.01 -1.67
CA GLN A 91 12.63 5.68 -3.01
C GLN A 91 11.69 6.23 -4.09
N GLU A 92 10.40 5.92 -3.99
CA GLU A 92 9.41 6.28 -5.01
C GLU A 92 8.04 6.56 -4.37
N THR A 93 7.30 7.53 -4.92
CA THR A 93 5.88 7.75 -4.58
C THR A 93 5.01 7.10 -5.64
N LEU A 94 4.23 6.08 -5.26
CA LEU A 94 3.25 5.43 -6.14
C LEU A 94 1.95 6.24 -6.17
N ALA A 95 1.53 6.71 -5.00
CA ALA A 95 0.46 7.68 -4.80
C ALA A 95 0.68 8.40 -3.46
N PRO A 96 0.05 9.56 -3.19
CA PRO A 96 0.17 10.23 -1.90
C PRO A 96 -0.30 9.38 -0.72
N GLY A 97 0.65 9.02 0.14
CA GLY A 97 0.48 8.06 1.22
C GLY A 97 0.83 6.61 0.84
N ASP A 98 1.32 6.35 -0.37
CA ASP A 98 1.70 5.03 -0.89
C ASP A 98 3.06 5.11 -1.57
N ALA A 99 4.09 4.60 -0.92
CA ALA A 99 5.47 4.77 -1.34
C ALA A 99 6.27 3.47 -1.26
N LEU A 100 7.25 3.35 -2.14
CA LEU A 100 8.35 2.41 -1.98
C LEU A 100 9.41 3.07 -1.09
N VAL A 101 9.80 2.35 -0.05
CA VAL A 101 10.82 2.77 0.91
C VAL A 101 11.83 1.66 1.10
N GLU A 102 13.09 2.04 1.26
CA GLU A 102 14.13 1.15 1.75
C GLU A 102 14.13 1.25 3.28
N GLN A 103 14.08 0.11 3.97
CA GLN A 103 14.10 0.08 5.43
C GLN A 103 14.98 -1.06 5.94
N PRO A 104 15.47 -0.99 7.18
CA PRO A 104 16.13 -2.10 7.84
C PRO A 104 15.24 -3.35 7.87
N SER A 105 15.84 -4.48 7.53
CA SER A 105 15.17 -5.78 7.45
C SER A 105 14.62 -6.30 8.78
N GLN A 106 14.97 -5.68 9.92
CA GLN A 106 14.62 -6.18 11.24
C GLN A 106 13.91 -5.11 12.07
N MET A 107 12.62 -5.30 12.35
CA MET A 107 12.00 -4.74 13.55
C MET A 107 11.98 -5.80 14.65
N PHE A 108 12.40 -5.43 15.86
CA PHE A 108 12.49 -6.35 17.00
C PHE A 108 11.18 -7.12 17.26
N ILE A 109 10.03 -6.43 17.22
CA ILE A 109 8.71 -7.05 17.47
C ILE A 109 8.44 -8.19 16.48
N LEU A 110 8.81 -7.99 15.22
CA LEU A 110 8.61 -9.00 14.19
C LEU A 110 9.58 -10.14 14.33
N ARG A 111 10.82 -9.88 14.79
CA ARG A 111 11.78 -10.94 15.13
C ARG A 111 11.26 -11.79 16.28
N MET A 112 10.68 -11.17 17.30
CA MET A 112 10.04 -11.92 18.39
C MET A 112 8.83 -12.71 17.91
N ALA A 113 7.97 -12.10 17.09
CA ALA A 113 6.87 -12.81 16.44
C ALA A 113 7.37 -13.99 15.58
N ALA A 114 8.47 -13.82 14.85
CA ALA A 114 9.12 -14.87 14.07
C ALA A 114 9.45 -16.08 14.91
N LEU A 115 10.12 -15.82 16.04
CA LEU A 115 10.61 -16.85 16.94
C LEU A 115 9.46 -17.58 17.63
N LEU A 116 8.40 -16.87 17.99
CA LEU A 116 7.28 -17.43 18.76
C LEU A 116 6.25 -18.16 17.90
N PHE A 117 6.04 -17.72 16.67
CA PHE A 117 5.00 -18.25 15.78
C PHE A 117 5.53 -19.15 14.67
N GLY A 118 6.83 -19.48 14.74
CA GLY A 118 7.41 -20.63 14.06
C GLY A 118 7.44 -20.56 12.53
N ASN A 119 7.25 -19.39 11.92
CA ASN A 119 7.37 -19.29 10.47
C ASN A 119 7.71 -17.89 10.00
N PHE A 120 8.92 -17.73 9.50
CA PHE A 120 9.13 -16.94 8.32
C PHE A 120 9.43 -17.95 7.22
N ALA A 121 8.61 -17.98 6.18
CA ALA A 121 8.97 -18.62 4.91
C ALA A 121 10.09 -17.83 4.21
N CYS A 122 11.08 -17.35 4.96
CA CYS A 122 12.36 -16.86 4.48
C CYS A 122 13.21 -18.04 4.00
N HIS A 123 12.73 -18.76 2.99
CA HIS A 123 13.59 -19.52 2.11
C HIS A 123 14.45 -18.60 1.22
N GLY A 124 14.29 -17.28 1.35
CA GLY A 124 15.22 -16.28 0.84
C GLY A 124 16.49 -16.12 1.70
N PRO A 125 17.53 -15.45 1.16
CA PRO A 125 18.81 -15.21 1.83
C PRO A 125 18.73 -14.49 3.20
N PHE A 126 17.55 -14.02 3.59
CA PHE A 126 17.22 -13.36 4.87
C PHE A 126 17.54 -14.22 6.10
N MET A 127 17.19 -15.53 6.10
CA MET A 127 17.43 -16.39 7.28
C MET A 127 18.76 -17.13 7.24
N GLN A 128 19.32 -17.42 6.05
CA GLN A 128 20.59 -18.15 5.91
C GLN A 128 21.80 -17.43 6.52
N LYS A 129 21.71 -16.12 6.79
CA LYS A 129 22.85 -15.33 7.26
C LYS A 129 22.70 -14.64 8.61
N GLY A 130 21.58 -14.70 9.34
CA GLY A 130 21.53 -13.85 10.53
C GLY A 130 20.26 -13.79 11.37
N CYS A 131 19.58 -14.90 11.65
CA CYS A 131 18.58 -14.87 12.72
C CYS A 131 19.21 -14.59 14.11
N LEU A 132 20.53 -14.78 14.24
CA LEU A 132 21.34 -14.46 15.42
C LEU A 132 22.35 -13.33 15.20
N GLU A 133 22.82 -13.10 13.97
CA GLU A 133 23.70 -11.97 13.67
C GLU A 133 22.88 -10.68 13.57
N ALA A 134 23.25 -9.67 14.36
CA ALA A 134 22.61 -8.35 14.42
C ALA A 134 22.77 -7.50 13.13
N ARG A 135 23.01 -8.13 11.97
CA ARG A 135 23.20 -7.44 10.70
C ARG A 135 21.83 -7.17 10.06
N THR A 136 21.38 -5.93 10.21
CA THR A 136 20.31 -5.38 9.38
C THR A 136 20.83 -5.16 7.96
N PHE A 137 20.05 -5.53 6.96
CA PHE A 137 20.29 -5.14 5.58
C PHE A 137 19.10 -4.34 5.08
N PRO A 138 19.30 -3.40 4.14
CA PRO A 138 18.20 -2.68 3.53
C PRO A 138 17.29 -3.63 2.75
N VAL A 139 15.99 -3.51 2.96
CA VAL A 139 14.95 -4.19 2.17
C VAL A 139 14.02 -3.15 1.58
N LEU A 140 13.62 -3.38 0.33
CA LEU A 140 12.58 -2.60 -0.31
C LEU A 140 11.22 -3.05 0.19
N ALA A 141 10.43 -2.10 0.68
CA ALA A 141 9.08 -2.32 1.16
C ALA A 141 8.13 -1.28 0.58
N ARG A 142 6.89 -1.71 0.31
CA ARG A 142 5.79 -0.83 0.00
C ARG A 142 5.05 -0.47 1.28
N HIS A 143 4.95 0.81 1.56
CA HIS A 143 4.23 1.36 2.70
C HIS A 143 3.00 2.11 2.19
N GLN A 144 1.82 1.85 2.76
CA GLN A 144 0.59 2.53 2.39
C GLN A 144 -0.19 3.01 3.62
N LEU A 145 -0.39 4.32 3.73
CA LEU A 145 -1.26 4.99 4.69
C LEU A 145 -2.65 5.21 4.07
N ARG A 146 -3.70 4.95 4.84
CA ARG A 146 -5.08 5.38 4.57
C ARG A 146 -5.65 6.09 5.78
N ARG A 147 -6.18 7.29 5.55
CA ARG A 147 -6.85 8.09 6.58
C ARG A 147 -8.37 7.90 6.49
N ASP A 148 -9.03 7.99 7.64
CA ASP A 148 -10.46 7.71 7.79
C ASP A 148 -10.80 6.33 7.21
N PHE A 149 -10.02 5.32 7.64
CA PHE A 149 -10.14 3.93 7.23
C PHE A 149 -9.69 2.98 8.36
N PRO A 150 -10.44 1.90 8.67
CA PRO A 150 -11.67 1.45 8.00
C PRO A 150 -12.91 2.29 8.33
N GLU A 151 -12.91 3.05 9.42
CA GLU A 151 -13.98 3.98 9.80
C GLU A 151 -13.48 5.45 9.78
N GLU A 152 -14.41 6.40 9.81
CA GLU A 152 -14.07 7.83 9.93
C GLU A 152 -13.31 8.10 11.24
N GLY A 153 -12.23 8.87 11.18
CA GLY A 153 -11.34 9.11 12.31
C GLY A 153 -10.26 8.04 12.53
N ASP A 154 -10.35 6.87 11.90
CA ASP A 154 -9.29 5.86 11.96
C ASP A 154 -8.10 6.23 11.06
N SER A 155 -6.93 5.69 11.39
CA SER A 155 -5.73 5.75 10.54
C SER A 155 -5.20 4.34 10.35
N SER A 156 -4.98 3.91 9.11
CA SER A 156 -4.45 2.57 8.77
C SER A 156 -3.13 2.66 8.04
N TYR A 157 -2.13 1.88 8.43
CA TYR A 157 -0.79 1.87 7.84
C TYR A 157 -0.34 0.44 7.56
N ALA A 158 -0.12 0.14 6.29
CA ALA A 158 0.28 -1.15 5.76
C ALA A 158 1.77 -1.15 5.39
N VAL A 159 2.48 -2.24 5.67
CA VAL A 159 3.90 -2.46 5.33
C VAL A 159 4.05 -3.84 4.71
N PHE A 160 4.58 -3.89 3.49
CA PHE A 160 4.73 -5.12 2.69
C PHE A 160 6.12 -5.14 2.05
N THR A 161 6.96 -6.12 2.36
CA THR A 161 8.24 -6.26 1.65
C THR A 161 8.01 -6.83 0.25
N SER A 162 8.75 -6.33 -0.74
CA SER A 162 8.52 -6.63 -2.16
C SER A 162 8.96 -8.04 -2.57
N ASP A 163 9.71 -8.75 -1.74
CA ASP A 163 10.31 -10.05 -2.04
C ASP A 163 9.35 -11.24 -1.90
N GLY A 164 8.08 -10.99 -1.54
CA GLY A 164 7.05 -12.03 -1.37
C GLY A 164 7.34 -13.01 -0.23
N VAL A 165 8.39 -12.75 0.53
CA VAL A 165 9.02 -13.63 1.52
C VAL A 165 9.15 -12.94 2.89
N GLY A 166 8.93 -11.62 2.95
CA GLY A 166 9.09 -10.85 4.16
C GLY A 166 7.77 -10.38 4.79
N GLN A 167 7.92 -9.31 5.56
CA GLN A 167 6.93 -8.81 6.50
C GLN A 167 5.67 -8.29 5.78
N GLU A 168 4.53 -8.85 6.16
CA GLU A 168 3.20 -8.28 5.89
C GLU A 168 2.60 -7.83 7.23
N GLN A 169 2.42 -6.51 7.39
CA GLN A 169 1.86 -5.92 8.60
C GLN A 169 0.84 -4.85 8.25
N MET A 170 -0.21 -4.75 9.06
CA MET A 170 -1.11 -3.60 9.11
C MET A 170 -1.23 -3.08 10.54
N THR A 171 -1.17 -1.76 10.69
CA THR A 171 -1.40 -1.06 11.95
C THR A 171 -2.61 -0.15 11.79
N ILE A 172 -3.59 -0.25 12.67
CA ILE A 172 -4.79 0.58 12.68
C ILE A 172 -4.86 1.32 14.00
N CYS A 173 -5.01 2.64 13.94
CA CYS A 173 -5.13 3.51 15.10
C CYS A 173 -6.53 4.11 15.14
N ARG A 174 -7.19 4.01 16.28
CA ARG A 174 -8.53 4.57 16.54
C ARG A 174 -8.48 5.44 17.79
N ASN A 175 -8.99 6.66 17.71
CA ASN A 175 -9.16 7.48 18.91
C ASN A 175 -10.23 6.84 19.81
N THR A 176 -9.92 6.73 21.10
CA THR A 176 -10.94 6.41 22.10
C THR A 176 -11.71 7.68 22.44
N ASP A 177 -12.91 7.59 23.02
CA ASP A 177 -13.69 8.77 23.43
C ASP A 177 -12.95 9.72 24.41
N LYS A 178 -11.78 9.32 24.90
CA LYS A 178 -10.88 10.13 25.71
C LYS A 178 -9.85 10.83 24.82
N HIS A 179 -9.78 12.16 24.98
CA HIS A 179 -8.76 13.00 24.34
C HIS A 179 -7.35 12.42 24.53
N GLN A 180 -6.55 12.38 23.46
CA GLN A 180 -5.18 11.83 23.42
C GLN A 180 -5.04 10.34 23.75
N HIS A 181 -6.12 9.56 23.87
CA HIS A 181 -6.03 8.13 24.09
C HIS A 181 -6.48 7.37 22.85
N PHE A 182 -5.70 6.37 22.47
CA PHE A 182 -5.91 5.61 21.23
C PHE A 182 -5.91 4.11 21.50
N ARG A 183 -6.73 3.40 20.72
CA ARG A 183 -6.61 1.96 20.51
C ARG A 183 -5.73 1.74 19.29
N ILE A 184 -4.70 0.92 19.41
CA ILE A 184 -3.81 0.56 18.31
C ILE A 184 -3.83 -0.94 18.10
N VAL A 185 -4.24 -1.37 16.92
CA VAL A 185 -4.28 -2.77 16.51
C VAL A 185 -3.17 -3.02 15.50
N LEU A 186 -2.23 -3.90 15.85
CA LEU A 186 -1.18 -4.38 14.98
C LEU A 186 -1.51 -5.80 14.53
N VAL A 187 -1.56 -6.04 13.23
CA VAL A 187 -1.79 -7.37 12.67
C VAL A 187 -0.65 -7.76 11.73
N PHE A 188 -0.13 -8.97 11.88
CA PHE A 188 0.88 -9.56 11.00
C PHE A 188 0.47 -10.97 10.58
N SER A 189 0.86 -11.39 9.38
CA SER A 189 0.61 -12.76 8.91
C SER A 189 1.81 -13.67 9.12
N THR A 190 1.54 -14.95 9.37
CA THR A 190 2.54 -16.00 9.54
C THR A 190 2.20 -17.20 8.63
N PRO A 191 3.12 -17.70 7.79
CA PRO A 191 2.81 -18.64 6.70
C PRO A 191 2.49 -20.11 7.10
N THR A 192 2.38 -20.47 8.38
CA THR A 192 2.50 -21.87 8.83
C THR A 192 1.27 -22.74 8.55
N THR A 193 1.54 -23.95 8.04
CA THR A 193 0.60 -25.07 7.85
C THR A 193 0.73 -26.16 8.95
N GLY A 194 1.49 -25.89 10.01
CA GLY A 194 1.72 -26.81 11.14
C GLY A 194 1.09 -26.34 12.46
N SER A 195 1.08 -27.20 13.48
CA SER A 195 0.56 -26.89 14.83
C SER A 195 1.23 -25.65 15.40
N PHE A 196 0.46 -24.56 15.43
CA PHE A 196 0.94 -23.19 15.64
C PHE A 196 1.27 -22.85 17.11
N TRP A 197 0.88 -23.71 18.03
CA TRP A 197 1.06 -23.52 19.47
C TRP A 197 1.93 -24.64 20.01
N VAL A 198 3.16 -24.30 20.33
CA VAL A 198 3.97 -25.15 21.20
C VAL A 198 3.84 -24.56 22.60
N ASP A 199 3.38 -25.34 23.57
CA ASP A 199 3.03 -24.85 24.92
C ASP A 199 4.15 -24.02 25.60
N TRP A 200 5.41 -24.25 25.24
CA TRP A 200 6.56 -23.51 25.78
C TRP A 200 6.59 -22.03 25.38
N THR A 201 5.90 -21.60 24.31
CA THR A 201 5.90 -20.19 23.88
C THR A 201 4.94 -19.32 24.68
N SER A 202 3.98 -19.92 25.41
CA SER A 202 2.96 -19.20 26.17
C SER A 202 3.52 -18.14 27.15
N PRO A 203 4.55 -18.45 27.97
CA PRO A 203 5.15 -17.45 28.85
C PRO A 203 5.76 -16.24 28.12
N SER A 204 6.11 -16.40 26.84
CA SER A 204 6.72 -15.33 26.04
C SER A 204 5.70 -14.38 25.41
N PHE A 205 4.41 -14.73 25.39
CA PHE A 205 3.35 -13.86 24.85
C PHE A 205 3.15 -12.60 25.69
N GLN A 206 3.24 -12.72 27.01
CA GLN A 206 3.18 -11.58 27.91
C GLN A 206 4.33 -10.61 27.61
N MET A 207 5.55 -11.13 27.53
CA MET A 207 6.75 -10.36 27.20
C MET A 207 6.64 -9.68 25.82
N LEU A 208 6.18 -10.40 24.79
CA LEU A 208 5.95 -9.83 23.46
C LEU A 208 4.98 -8.66 23.54
N THR A 209 3.83 -8.87 24.18
CA THR A 209 2.77 -7.87 24.28
C THR A 209 3.25 -6.64 25.08
N ASP A 210 4.02 -6.83 26.17
CA ASP A 210 4.58 -5.74 27.00
C ASP A 210 5.58 -4.91 26.22
N THR A 211 6.45 -5.61 25.50
CA THR A 211 7.46 -4.95 24.68
C THR A 211 6.80 -4.19 23.54
N THR A 212 5.79 -4.77 22.88
CA THR A 212 5.02 -4.09 21.83
C THR A 212 4.30 -2.86 22.37
N TYR A 213 3.67 -2.93 23.54
CA TYR A 213 3.04 -1.77 24.18
C TYR A 213 4.06 -0.65 24.43
N THR A 214 5.19 -0.99 25.04
CA THR A 214 6.26 -0.03 25.37
C THR A 214 6.84 0.62 24.11
N VAL A 215 7.17 -0.19 23.09
CA VAL A 215 7.72 0.28 21.83
C VAL A 215 6.72 1.16 21.08
N MET A 216 5.43 0.79 21.05
CA MET A 216 4.41 1.59 20.37
C MET A 216 4.09 2.89 21.11
N HIS A 217 4.01 2.85 22.44
CA HIS A 217 3.88 4.05 23.26
C HIS A 217 5.01 5.03 22.96
N TRP A 218 6.24 4.53 22.99
CA TRP A 218 7.42 5.32 22.71
C TRP A 218 7.43 5.83 21.26
N TYR A 219 7.12 4.98 20.27
CA TYR A 219 7.14 5.32 18.86
C TYR A 219 6.15 6.45 18.54
N MET A 220 4.94 6.38 19.10
CA MET A 220 3.90 7.38 18.91
C MET A 220 4.18 8.71 19.62
N ASN A 221 5.07 8.71 20.62
CA ASN A 221 5.46 9.85 21.44
C ASN A 221 6.92 10.28 21.22
N ARG A 222 7.60 9.74 20.19
CA ARG A 222 9.02 9.99 19.99
C ARG A 222 9.31 11.48 19.72
N PRO A 223 10.49 11.99 20.10
CA PRO A 223 10.91 13.34 19.74
C PRO A 223 10.76 13.59 18.23
N GLY A 224 10.33 14.79 17.85
CA GLY A 224 10.13 15.15 16.44
C GLY A 224 8.85 14.64 15.78
N VAL A 225 8.06 13.75 16.41
CA VAL A 225 6.82 13.23 15.79
C VAL A 225 5.79 14.32 15.48
N GLN A 226 5.67 15.33 16.34
CA GLN A 226 4.78 16.48 16.11
C GLN A 226 5.26 17.32 14.92
N GLN A 227 6.58 17.51 14.77
CA GLN A 227 7.16 18.20 13.63
C GLN A 227 6.92 17.41 12.33
N MET A 228 7.07 16.08 12.36
CA MET A 228 6.73 15.22 11.22
C MET A 228 5.26 15.34 10.83
N ARG A 229 4.33 15.36 11.80
CA ARG A 229 2.90 15.58 11.52
C ARG A 229 2.64 16.96 10.89
N ALA A 230 3.28 18.01 11.38
CA ALA A 230 3.18 19.35 10.81
C ALA A 230 3.75 19.44 9.37
N ILE A 231 4.85 18.73 9.09
CA ILE A 231 5.38 18.60 7.73
C ILE A 231 4.40 17.82 6.85
N ASP A 232 3.83 16.73 7.35
CA ASP A 232 2.89 15.87 6.63
C ASP A 232 1.59 16.59 6.24
N GLU A 233 1.07 17.45 7.10
CA GLU A 233 -0.07 18.32 6.82
C GLU A 233 0.17 19.22 5.59
N ASN A 234 1.42 19.66 5.41
CA ASN A 234 1.80 20.59 4.35
C ASN A 234 2.54 19.92 3.18
N PHE A 235 2.65 18.59 3.17
CA PHE A 235 3.52 17.89 2.23
C PHE A 235 3.01 17.92 0.79
N TYR A 236 1.68 17.85 0.63
CA TYR A 236 0.99 17.95 -0.65
C TYR A 236 0.20 19.27 -0.73
N VAL A 237 -0.06 19.72 -1.95
CA VAL A 237 -1.03 20.79 -2.26
C VAL A 237 -2.14 20.22 -3.12
N CYS A 238 -3.39 20.47 -2.72
CA CYS A 238 -4.55 20.14 -3.53
C CYS A 238 -4.83 21.26 -4.53
N LEU A 239 -4.82 20.91 -5.80
CA LEU A 239 -5.15 21.81 -6.90
C LEU A 239 -6.56 21.49 -7.39
N ALA A 240 -7.36 22.51 -7.65
CA ALA A 240 -8.69 22.36 -8.22
C ALA A 240 -8.87 23.23 -9.45
N LEU A 241 -9.43 22.67 -10.51
CA LEU A 241 -9.78 23.41 -11.73
C LEU A 241 -11.26 23.81 -11.69
N ARG A 242 -11.53 25.07 -11.98
CA ARG A 242 -12.89 25.63 -12.04
C ARG A 242 -13.16 26.24 -13.41
N ASN A 243 -14.44 26.49 -13.71
CA ASN A 243 -14.89 27.30 -14.86
C ASN A 243 -14.54 26.75 -16.26
N TYR A 244 -14.58 25.43 -16.45
CA TYR A 244 -14.34 24.78 -17.76
C TYR A 244 -15.62 24.19 -18.39
N ASN A 245 -16.79 24.75 -18.07
CA ASN A 245 -18.10 24.23 -18.51
C ASN A 245 -18.33 24.30 -20.03
N ARG A 246 -17.46 24.99 -20.79
CA ARG A 246 -17.53 25.10 -22.27
C ARG A 246 -16.57 24.13 -22.97
N GLY A 247 -16.22 23.06 -22.29
CA GLY A 247 -15.34 22.00 -22.78
C GLY A 247 -13.97 21.98 -22.11
N PRO A 248 -13.17 20.94 -22.40
CA PRO A 248 -11.88 20.70 -21.75
C PRO A 248 -10.93 21.90 -21.85
N PRO A 249 -10.06 22.11 -20.84
CA PRO A 249 -9.00 23.10 -20.91
C PRO A 249 -8.05 22.82 -22.10
N MET A 250 -7.19 23.79 -22.41
CA MET A 250 -6.26 23.70 -23.53
C MET A 250 -4.86 23.37 -23.06
N ILE A 251 -4.08 22.65 -23.85
CA ILE A 251 -2.65 22.46 -23.61
C ILE A 251 -1.85 23.19 -24.69
N PRO A 252 -0.60 23.61 -24.38
CA PRO A 252 0.33 24.06 -25.40
C PRO A 252 0.46 23.01 -26.53
N ASP A 253 0.41 23.45 -27.79
CA ASP A 253 0.66 22.59 -28.95
C ASP A 253 1.96 23.04 -29.64
N GLU A 254 2.94 22.15 -29.70
CA GLU A 254 4.21 22.39 -30.39
C GLU A 254 4.12 22.07 -31.89
N SER A 255 3.19 21.20 -32.28
CA SER A 255 3.06 20.73 -33.66
C SER A 255 2.45 21.78 -34.60
N GLY A 256 1.63 22.69 -34.06
CA GLY A 256 1.00 23.78 -34.80
C GLY A 256 -0.06 23.36 -35.81
N THR A 257 -0.45 22.07 -35.86
CA THR A 257 -1.35 21.53 -36.88
C THR A 257 -2.84 21.82 -36.61
N THR A 258 -3.24 21.98 -35.34
CA THR A 258 -4.65 22.22 -34.95
C THR A 258 -4.81 23.46 -34.05
N ALA A 259 -3.82 24.33 -34.06
CA ALA A 259 -3.62 25.32 -33.02
C ALA A 259 -4.50 26.57 -33.13
N ILE A 260 -5.10 26.97 -32.01
CA ILE A 260 -5.67 28.30 -31.83
C ILE A 260 -4.54 29.27 -31.48
N ARG A 261 -4.30 30.27 -32.34
CA ARG A 261 -3.29 31.30 -32.07
C ARG A 261 -3.82 32.32 -31.06
N ALA A 262 -3.04 32.54 -30.00
CA ALA A 262 -3.25 33.66 -29.10
C ALA A 262 -2.30 34.80 -29.48
N ASN A 263 -2.83 35.83 -30.15
CA ASN A 263 -2.06 37.05 -30.41
C ASN A 263 -1.72 37.69 -29.05
N GLY A 264 -0.44 37.93 -28.75
CA GLY A 264 -0.09 38.61 -27.50
C GLY A 264 1.34 38.60 -27.00
N TRP A 265 2.31 37.93 -27.63
CA TRP A 265 3.70 38.00 -27.15
C TRP A 265 4.74 37.61 -28.22
N GLU A 266 5.30 38.58 -28.95
CA GLU A 266 6.25 38.31 -30.05
C GLU A 266 7.66 37.93 -29.55
N ASN A 267 8.02 38.28 -28.30
CA ASN A 267 9.41 38.23 -27.82
C ASN A 267 9.71 37.22 -26.70
N SER A 268 8.95 36.13 -26.54
CA SER A 268 9.26 35.10 -25.52
C SER A 268 9.21 33.68 -26.06
N GLN A 269 10.08 32.81 -25.51
CA GLN A 269 10.17 31.35 -25.70
C GLN A 269 8.90 30.57 -25.27
N ARG A 270 7.72 31.19 -25.31
CA ARG A 270 6.47 30.62 -24.79
C ARG A 270 5.59 30.06 -25.90
N PRO A 271 4.71 29.09 -25.58
CA PRO A 271 3.89 28.43 -26.58
C PRO A 271 2.94 29.41 -27.28
N ARG A 272 3.02 29.45 -28.61
CA ARG A 272 2.23 30.34 -29.49
C ARG A 272 0.87 29.76 -29.88
N SER A 273 0.65 28.50 -29.52
CA SER A 273 -0.29 27.61 -30.16
C SER A 273 -0.91 26.72 -29.08
N TRP A 274 -2.24 26.60 -29.12
CA TRP A 274 -3.04 25.92 -28.09
C TRP A 274 -3.97 24.92 -28.76
N THR A 275 -4.01 23.70 -28.23
CA THR A 275 -4.97 22.67 -28.64
C THR A 275 -5.85 22.24 -27.47
N ARG A 276 -7.00 21.63 -27.75
CA ARG A 276 -7.86 21.11 -26.68
C ARG A 276 -7.21 19.88 -26.06
N PHE A 277 -7.24 19.81 -24.73
CA PHE A 277 -6.86 18.60 -24.04
C PHE A 277 -7.84 17.46 -24.40
N GLN A 278 -7.29 16.30 -24.74
CA GLN A 278 -8.05 15.10 -25.07
C GLN A 278 -7.54 13.97 -24.17
N THR A 279 -8.46 13.22 -23.58
CA THR A 279 -8.17 11.99 -22.86
C THR A 279 -8.62 10.80 -23.69
N GLY A 280 -7.98 9.65 -23.50
CA GLY A 280 -8.33 8.42 -24.23
C GLY A 280 -9.76 7.92 -23.96
N ASP A 281 -10.31 8.22 -22.78
CA ASP A 281 -11.63 7.78 -22.34
C ASP A 281 -12.73 8.85 -22.51
N GLY A 282 -12.37 10.05 -22.99
CA GLY A 282 -13.27 11.20 -23.15
C GLY A 282 -13.68 11.88 -21.84
N LYS A 283 -13.20 11.43 -20.66
CA LYS A 283 -13.49 12.05 -19.36
C LYS A 283 -12.32 12.94 -18.95
N PHE A 284 -12.64 14.10 -18.40
CA PHE A 284 -11.62 15.02 -17.92
C PHE A 284 -11.09 14.59 -16.55
N HIS A 285 -9.77 14.40 -16.45
CA HIS A 285 -9.05 14.18 -15.21
C HIS A 285 -7.98 15.24 -15.01
N LEU A 286 -8.05 16.01 -13.92
CA LEU A 286 -7.14 17.11 -13.65
C LEU A 286 -5.68 16.63 -13.50
N ALA A 287 -5.46 15.46 -12.89
CA ALA A 287 -4.13 14.89 -12.73
C ALA A 287 -3.44 14.64 -14.08
N GLU A 288 -4.16 14.01 -15.03
CA GLU A 288 -3.66 13.75 -16.39
C GLU A 288 -3.43 15.06 -17.16
N TYR A 289 -4.40 15.98 -17.10
CA TYR A 289 -4.26 17.30 -17.71
C TYR A 289 -3.04 18.06 -17.17
N LEU A 290 -2.81 18.05 -15.85
CA LEU A 290 -1.71 18.79 -15.25
C LEU A 290 -0.35 18.19 -15.61
N LYS A 291 -0.24 16.86 -15.72
CA LYS A 291 0.95 16.18 -16.25
C LYS A 291 1.26 16.67 -17.65
N CYS A 292 0.32 16.51 -18.59
CA CYS A 292 0.52 16.96 -19.97
C CYS A 292 0.82 18.46 -20.05
N PHE A 293 0.07 19.29 -19.32
CA PHE A 293 0.25 20.74 -19.33
C PHE A 293 1.64 21.16 -18.84
N THR A 294 2.15 20.55 -17.77
CA THR A 294 3.46 20.88 -17.21
C THR A 294 4.60 20.29 -18.03
N GLU A 295 4.43 19.11 -18.62
CA GLU A 295 5.34 18.50 -19.58
C GLU A 295 5.50 19.38 -20.83
N SER A 296 4.40 19.89 -21.41
CA SER A 296 4.46 20.81 -22.55
C SER A 296 5.08 22.18 -22.23
N LEU A 297 5.34 22.47 -20.94
CA LEU A 297 6.09 23.65 -20.51
C LEU A 297 7.56 23.33 -20.19
N GLY A 298 8.00 22.08 -20.34
CA GLY A 298 9.35 21.64 -19.95
C GLY A 298 9.53 21.44 -18.44
N HIS A 299 8.44 21.32 -17.69
CA HIS A 299 8.42 21.28 -16.22
C HIS A 299 7.58 20.11 -15.70
N GLY A 300 7.72 18.92 -16.30
CA GLY A 300 6.91 17.75 -15.93
C GLY A 300 6.99 17.46 -14.42
N ILE A 301 5.84 17.52 -13.75
CA ILE A 301 5.70 17.15 -12.33
C ILE A 301 4.68 16.02 -12.17
N PRO A 302 4.90 15.09 -11.22
CA PRO A 302 3.89 14.12 -10.84
C PRO A 302 2.63 14.81 -10.30
N ALA A 303 1.48 14.38 -10.81
CA ALA A 303 0.17 14.74 -10.29
C ALA A 303 -0.65 13.48 -10.04
N PHE A 304 -1.38 13.46 -8.93
CA PHE A 304 -2.12 12.29 -8.49
C PHE A 304 -3.59 12.64 -8.33
N ASP A 305 -4.44 11.72 -8.73
CA ASP A 305 -5.89 11.75 -8.57
C ASP A 305 -6.33 11.02 -7.29
N THR A 306 -5.39 10.56 -6.47
CA THR A 306 -5.63 9.88 -5.21
C THR A 306 -4.87 10.57 -4.07
N LEU A 307 -5.44 10.52 -2.87
CA LEU A 307 -4.79 10.95 -1.63
C LEU A 307 -5.25 10.04 -0.49
N ASP A 308 -4.29 9.49 0.26
CA ASP A 308 -4.54 8.62 1.41
C ASP A 308 -5.43 7.40 1.05
N GLY A 309 -5.22 6.85 -0.14
CA GLY A 309 -5.97 5.70 -0.69
C GLY A 309 -7.37 6.02 -1.19
N LYS A 310 -7.78 7.30 -1.23
CA LYS A 310 -9.09 7.74 -1.73
C LYS A 310 -8.95 8.50 -3.04
N VAL A 311 -9.84 8.22 -4.00
CA VAL A 311 -9.88 8.90 -5.30
C VAL A 311 -10.53 10.27 -5.15
N LEU A 312 -9.90 11.30 -5.70
CA LEU A 312 -10.38 12.67 -5.75
C LEU A 312 -11.42 12.85 -6.85
N VAL A 313 -12.26 13.88 -6.73
CA VAL A 313 -13.14 14.29 -7.83
C VAL A 313 -12.32 14.65 -9.08
N PRO A 314 -12.83 14.44 -10.31
CA PRO A 314 -12.02 14.56 -11.54
C PRO A 314 -11.43 15.96 -11.80
N TYR A 315 -11.96 17.00 -11.15
CA TYR A 315 -11.47 18.38 -11.22
C TYR A 315 -10.50 18.74 -10.10
N GLN A 316 -10.06 17.77 -9.30
CA GLN A 316 -9.03 17.92 -8.29
C GLN A 316 -7.87 16.97 -8.57
N CYS A 317 -6.68 17.41 -8.17
CA CYS A 317 -5.50 16.57 -8.08
C CYS A 317 -4.64 17.05 -6.91
N VAL A 318 -3.64 16.26 -6.56
CA VAL A 318 -2.63 16.62 -5.57
C VAL A 318 -1.24 16.46 -6.19
N VAL A 319 -0.34 17.33 -5.77
CA VAL A 319 1.06 17.36 -6.21
C VAL A 319 1.94 17.63 -4.98
N LEU A 320 3.21 17.22 -5.04
CA LEU A 320 4.16 17.53 -3.95
C LEU A 320 4.34 19.05 -3.86
N ARG A 321 4.17 19.62 -2.65
CA ARG A 321 4.19 21.08 -2.45
C ARG A 321 5.48 21.71 -2.97
N ARG A 322 6.63 21.13 -2.62
CA ARG A 322 7.95 21.62 -3.08
C ARG A 322 8.08 21.64 -4.61
N GLN A 323 7.58 20.60 -5.29
CA GLN A 323 7.63 20.54 -6.76
C GLN A 323 6.70 21.59 -7.37
N TRP A 324 5.49 21.72 -6.82
CA TRP A 324 4.54 22.74 -7.25
C TRP A 324 5.11 24.15 -7.12
N GLU A 325 5.66 24.50 -5.95
CA GLU A 325 6.27 25.80 -5.69
C GLU A 325 7.35 26.14 -6.73
N SER A 326 8.13 25.15 -7.17
CA SER A 326 9.19 25.37 -8.17
C SER A 326 8.68 25.67 -9.59
N VAL A 327 7.46 25.24 -9.93
CA VAL A 327 6.88 25.42 -11.28
C VAL A 327 5.70 26.39 -11.32
N ARG A 328 5.22 26.82 -10.14
CA ARG A 328 3.99 27.59 -9.92
C ARG A 328 3.90 28.82 -10.82
N ASP A 329 4.93 29.65 -10.83
CA ASP A 329 4.91 30.92 -11.56
C ASP A 329 4.84 30.71 -13.08
N TYR A 330 5.55 29.69 -13.59
CA TYR A 330 5.51 29.30 -15.00
C TYR A 330 4.12 28.81 -15.40
N VAL A 331 3.52 27.96 -14.57
CA VAL A 331 2.16 27.43 -14.78
C VAL A 331 1.12 28.56 -14.74
N GLN A 332 1.19 29.47 -13.78
CA GLN A 332 0.25 30.60 -13.68
C GLN A 332 0.36 31.57 -14.85
N ALA A 333 1.58 31.84 -15.31
CA ALA A 333 1.81 32.65 -16.49
C ALA A 333 1.24 31.99 -17.76
N ALA A 334 1.44 30.68 -17.93
CA ALA A 334 0.88 29.91 -19.04
C ALA A 334 -0.65 29.84 -18.98
N LEU A 335 -1.24 29.61 -17.81
CA LEU A 335 -2.70 29.61 -17.61
C LEU A 335 -3.34 30.97 -17.95
N THR A 336 -2.63 32.08 -17.74
CA THR A 336 -3.12 33.41 -18.13
C THR A 336 -3.28 33.51 -19.65
N LEU A 337 -2.30 33.02 -20.41
CA LEU A 337 -2.35 32.96 -21.88
C LEU A 337 -3.42 31.97 -22.35
N GLN A 338 -3.49 30.80 -21.71
CA GLN A 338 -4.50 29.79 -21.98
C GLN A 338 -5.92 30.35 -21.83
N ARG A 339 -6.20 31.13 -20.77
CA ARG A 339 -7.53 31.73 -20.58
C ARG A 339 -7.93 32.63 -21.75
N ALA A 340 -6.99 33.38 -22.33
CA ALA A 340 -7.26 34.19 -23.52
C ALA A 340 -7.57 33.32 -24.75
N ALA A 341 -6.79 32.26 -24.97
CA ALA A 341 -7.04 31.28 -26.04
C ALA A 341 -8.40 30.58 -25.87
N TYR A 342 -8.71 30.16 -24.65
CA TYR A 342 -9.95 29.48 -24.30
C TYR A 342 -11.18 30.35 -24.55
N ARG A 343 -11.15 31.63 -24.13
CA ARG A 343 -12.24 32.58 -24.41
C ARG A 343 -12.41 32.84 -25.90
N ARG A 344 -11.30 32.94 -26.65
CA ARG A 344 -11.35 33.13 -28.11
C ARG A 344 -12.02 31.94 -28.80
N ALA A 345 -11.72 30.71 -28.37
CA ALA A 345 -12.26 29.51 -29.02
C ALA A 345 -13.69 29.14 -28.59
N ASN A 346 -14.06 29.40 -27.33
CA ASN A 346 -15.36 28.99 -26.77
C ASN A 346 -16.35 30.16 -26.59
N GLY A 347 -15.91 31.40 -26.87
CA GLY A 347 -16.63 32.62 -26.52
C GLY A 347 -16.79 32.83 -25.01
N GLY A 348 -17.42 33.95 -24.63
CA GLY A 348 -17.79 34.25 -23.24
C GLY A 348 -16.66 34.83 -22.37
N SER A 349 -17.02 35.17 -21.12
CA SER A 349 -16.11 35.84 -20.17
C SER A 349 -15.38 34.88 -19.22
N ARG A 350 -15.92 33.67 -19.01
CA ARG A 350 -15.36 32.66 -18.10
C ARG A 350 -14.35 31.76 -18.82
N ALA A 351 -13.30 31.37 -18.10
CA ALA A 351 -12.24 30.48 -18.58
C ALA A 351 -11.70 29.63 -17.42
N PRO A 352 -11.04 28.50 -17.71
CA PRO A 352 -10.48 27.63 -16.70
C PRO A 352 -9.57 28.38 -15.72
N SER A 353 -9.76 28.10 -14.43
CA SER A 353 -8.96 28.70 -13.37
C SER A 353 -8.52 27.63 -12.37
N LEU A 354 -7.22 27.54 -12.14
CA LEU A 354 -6.62 26.66 -11.14
C LEU A 354 -6.57 27.38 -9.79
N THR A 355 -7.07 26.73 -8.75
CA THR A 355 -7.01 27.20 -7.36
C THR A 355 -6.14 26.26 -6.54
N GLU A 356 -5.26 26.83 -5.73
CA GLU A 356 -4.38 26.11 -4.80
C GLU A 356 -5.05 25.91 -3.45
N ASP A 357 -4.55 24.96 -2.67
CA ASP A 357 -5.05 24.59 -1.34
C ASP A 357 -6.58 24.44 -1.29
N ALA A 358 -7.13 23.83 -2.34
CA ALA A 358 -8.56 23.58 -2.40
C ALA A 358 -8.97 22.54 -1.35
N ALA A 359 -10.12 22.76 -0.69
CA ALA A 359 -10.68 21.75 0.20
C ALA A 359 -10.88 20.43 -0.54
N LEU A 360 -10.36 19.34 0.02
CA LEU A 360 -10.38 18.01 -0.58
C LEU A 360 -11.81 17.51 -0.77
N ARG A 361 -12.08 16.94 -1.95
CA ARG A 361 -13.33 16.27 -2.29
C ARG A 361 -13.01 14.93 -2.92
N TYR A 362 -13.56 13.88 -2.35
CA TYR A 362 -13.43 12.53 -2.85
C TYR A 362 -14.57 12.20 -3.80
N ALA A 363 -14.30 11.39 -4.82
CA ALA A 363 -15.33 10.93 -5.74
C ALA A 363 -16.32 10.02 -5.02
N GLU A 364 -17.61 10.30 -5.15
CA GLU A 364 -18.68 9.45 -4.59
C GLU A 364 -18.61 8.04 -5.18
N GLY A 365 -18.67 7.03 -4.31
CA GLY A 365 -18.62 5.62 -4.72
C GLY A 365 -17.25 5.08 -5.13
N ALA A 366 -16.18 5.90 -5.12
CA ALA A 366 -14.89 5.51 -5.68
C ALA A 366 -14.05 4.53 -4.83
N ALA A 367 -14.48 4.19 -3.61
CA ALA A 367 -14.15 2.93 -2.91
C ALA A 367 -14.61 3.00 -1.44
N GLN A 368 -15.85 2.62 -1.17
CA GLN A 368 -15.94 1.55 -0.18
C GLN A 368 -15.50 0.33 -0.98
N LEU A 369 -14.34 -0.25 -0.67
CA LEU A 369 -14.05 -1.62 -1.10
C LEU A 369 -15.35 -2.41 -0.84
N PRO A 370 -15.83 -3.25 -1.79
CA PRO A 370 -17.06 -4.00 -1.57
C PRO A 370 -16.97 -4.58 -0.17
N LYS A 371 -17.97 -4.30 0.69
CA LYS A 371 -18.02 -4.88 2.02
C LYS A 371 -18.10 -6.38 1.79
N VAL A 372 -16.96 -7.05 1.77
CA VAL A 372 -16.90 -8.49 1.66
C VAL A 372 -17.46 -8.95 2.99
N ASN A 373 -18.69 -9.45 2.95
CA ASN A 373 -19.42 -9.85 4.13
C ASN A 373 -18.81 -11.19 4.57
N TRP A 374 -17.73 -11.14 5.35
CA TRP A 374 -16.96 -12.31 5.83
C TRP A 374 -17.69 -13.14 6.90
N CYS A 375 -19.03 -13.15 6.90
CA CYS A 375 -19.80 -13.93 7.86
C CYS A 375 -19.60 -15.43 7.60
N ALA A 376 -18.82 -16.10 8.46
CA ALA A 376 -18.83 -17.49 8.96
C ALA A 376 -19.44 -18.66 8.14
N GLY A 377 -19.78 -18.50 6.87
CA GLY A 377 -20.22 -19.56 5.97
C GLY A 377 -19.00 -20.11 5.23
N GLU A 378 -18.87 -21.44 5.21
CA GLU A 378 -17.78 -22.22 4.60
C GLU A 378 -17.15 -21.53 3.39
N LEU A 379 -16.04 -20.83 3.65
CA LEU A 379 -15.16 -20.34 2.61
C LEU A 379 -14.41 -21.55 2.06
N LYS A 380 -14.87 -22.07 0.91
CA LYS A 380 -13.93 -22.71 -0.01
C LYS A 380 -13.01 -21.61 -0.49
N ALA A 381 -11.83 -21.48 0.11
CA ALA A 381 -10.76 -20.67 -0.45
C ALA A 381 -10.69 -21.00 -1.95
N PRO A 382 -10.80 -20.03 -2.87
CA PRO A 382 -10.78 -20.33 -4.31
C PRO A 382 -9.43 -20.89 -4.80
N TRP A 383 -8.47 -21.04 -3.87
CA TRP A 383 -7.11 -21.48 -4.03
C TRP A 383 -6.74 -22.39 -2.85
N THR A 384 -7.44 -23.52 -2.73
CA THR A 384 -6.76 -24.72 -2.22
C THR A 384 -5.64 -25.01 -3.21
N LEU A 385 -4.40 -24.66 -2.85
CA LEU A 385 -3.22 -25.28 -3.46
C LEU A 385 -3.44 -26.78 -3.30
N GLU A 386 -3.65 -27.49 -4.41
CA GLU A 386 -3.71 -28.95 -4.34
C GLU A 386 -2.43 -29.42 -3.66
N PRO A 387 -2.52 -30.19 -2.57
CA PRO A 387 -1.36 -30.56 -1.79
C PRO A 387 -0.39 -31.29 -2.70
N THR A 388 0.77 -30.69 -2.97
CA THR A 388 1.84 -31.33 -3.73
C THR A 388 2.28 -32.55 -2.93
N ARG A 389 1.94 -33.73 -3.42
CA ARG A 389 2.21 -34.98 -2.73
C ARG A 389 3.69 -35.30 -2.91
N VAL A 390 4.48 -35.02 -1.89
CA VAL A 390 5.91 -35.37 -1.89
C VAL A 390 6.04 -36.80 -1.39
N LEU A 391 6.52 -37.70 -2.24
CA LEU A 391 6.78 -39.09 -1.91
C LEU A 391 8.25 -39.23 -1.52
N VAL A 392 8.50 -39.67 -0.29
CA VAL A 392 9.85 -40.02 0.17
C VAL A 392 10.10 -41.48 -0.21
N ARG A 393 11.02 -41.73 -1.15
CA ARG A 393 11.47 -43.09 -1.47
C ARG A 393 12.91 -43.27 -1.03
N LYS A 394 13.11 -44.06 0.03
CA LYS A 394 14.41 -44.30 0.67
C LYS A 394 15.06 -43.01 1.16
N THR A 395 15.93 -42.40 0.36
CA THR A 395 16.71 -41.18 0.67
C THR A 395 16.49 -40.04 -0.32
N THR A 396 15.57 -40.18 -1.29
CA THR A 396 15.26 -39.15 -2.29
C THR A 396 13.84 -38.65 -2.14
N LEU A 397 13.67 -37.34 -2.29
CA LEU A 397 12.37 -36.67 -2.37
C LEU A 397 11.96 -36.61 -3.83
N GLU A 398 10.89 -37.32 -4.18
CA GLU A 398 10.26 -37.23 -5.50
C GLU A 398 9.02 -36.34 -5.34
N CYS A 399 8.98 -35.23 -6.08
CA CYS A 399 7.75 -34.46 -6.22
C CYS A 399 6.91 -35.12 -7.31
N ASP A 400 5.71 -35.58 -6.95
CA ASP A 400 4.76 -36.14 -7.91
C ASP A 400 4.18 -34.99 -8.73
N GLU A 401 4.89 -34.62 -9.81
CA GLU A 401 4.35 -33.74 -10.83
C GLU A 401 3.40 -34.58 -11.68
N GLU A 402 2.09 -34.56 -11.36
CA GLU A 402 1.07 -35.16 -12.22
C GLU A 402 1.15 -34.47 -13.59
N THR A 403 1.92 -35.06 -14.49
CA THR A 403 1.91 -34.76 -15.91
C THR A 403 0.54 -35.21 -16.40
N ASN A 404 -0.34 -34.25 -16.63
CA ASN A 404 -1.67 -34.43 -17.20
C ASN A 404 -1.56 -34.78 -18.70
N GLU A 405 -0.71 -35.77 -19.04
CA GLU A 405 -0.60 -36.34 -20.37
C GLU A 405 -1.66 -37.43 -20.52
N LEU A 406 -2.73 -37.09 -21.22
CA LEU A 406 -3.67 -38.04 -21.80
C LEU A 406 -2.93 -38.94 -22.80
N VAL A 407 -2.38 -40.06 -22.33
CA VAL A 407 -1.82 -41.10 -23.19
C VAL A 407 -2.97 -41.84 -23.90
N PRO A 408 -2.96 -41.96 -25.24
CA PRO A 408 -3.96 -42.77 -25.94
C PRO A 408 -3.68 -44.26 -25.75
N VAL A 409 -4.68 -44.98 -25.25
CA VAL A 409 -4.69 -46.43 -25.11
C VAL A 409 -4.52 -47.10 -26.48
N ARG A 410 -3.32 -47.64 -26.74
CA ARG A 410 -3.07 -48.55 -27.88
C ARG A 410 -3.33 -49.99 -27.44
N LYS A 411 -4.40 -50.59 -27.96
CA LYS A 411 -4.66 -52.03 -27.86
C LYS A 411 -3.67 -52.80 -28.75
N THR A 412 -2.86 -53.68 -28.16
CA THR A 412 -2.13 -54.72 -28.90
C THR A 412 -2.77 -56.08 -28.68
N LYS A 413 -3.05 -56.74 -29.80
CA LYS A 413 -3.62 -58.07 -29.95
C LYS A 413 -2.61 -59.14 -29.52
N SER A 414 -3.17 -60.21 -28.95
CA SER A 414 -2.59 -61.51 -28.69
C SER A 414 -2.23 -62.29 -29.96
N GLU A 415 -1.15 -63.06 -29.89
CA GLU A 415 -0.81 -64.35 -30.57
C GLU A 415 0.73 -64.43 -30.57
N SER A 416 1.45 -65.53 -30.34
CA SER A 416 1.11 -66.94 -30.13
C SER A 416 2.42 -67.68 -29.72
N THR A 417 2.31 -68.70 -28.87
CA THR A 417 3.07 -69.98 -28.88
C THR A 417 4.61 -69.99 -28.70
N THR A 418 5.12 -70.62 -27.63
CA THR A 418 5.81 -71.95 -27.64
C THR A 418 6.65 -72.25 -26.38
N ARG A 419 6.23 -73.35 -25.70
CA ARG A 419 6.85 -74.37 -24.82
C ARG A 419 8.32 -74.33 -24.33
N MET A 420 8.43 -74.73 -23.04
CA MET A 420 9.34 -75.69 -22.32
C MET A 420 10.87 -75.59 -22.53
N VAL A 421 11.77 -75.74 -21.55
CA VAL A 421 11.98 -76.83 -20.56
C VAL A 421 12.80 -76.33 -19.33
N ALA A 422 12.65 -77.09 -18.24
CA ALA A 422 13.27 -77.11 -16.91
C ALA A 422 14.76 -76.77 -16.72
N PHE A 423 15.09 -76.43 -15.46
CA PHE A 423 16.40 -76.70 -14.85
C PHE A 423 16.24 -77.53 -13.57
N SER A 424 17.06 -78.56 -13.44
CA SER A 424 17.41 -79.21 -12.19
C SER A 424 18.66 -78.55 -11.61
N VAL A 425 18.57 -78.22 -10.32
CA VAL A 425 19.59 -77.69 -9.38
C VAL A 425 20.13 -76.30 -9.69
#